data_AF-A0A1I3TE93-F1
#
_entry.id   AF-A0A1I3TE93-F1
#
_cell.length_a   1.000
_cell.length_b   1.000
_cell.length_c   1.000
_cell.angle_alpha   90.00
_cell.angle_beta   90.00
_cell.angle_gamma   90.00
#
_symmetry.space_group_name_H-M   'P 1'
#
loop_
_entity.id
_entity.type
_entity.pdbx_description
1 polymer ?
#
loop_
_entity_poly.entity_id
_entity_poly.type
_entity_poly.pdbx_seq_one_letter_code
_entity_poly.pdbx_strand_id
1 'polypeptide(L)'
;MSVLRHAVAAMLLLGSNAALAQTLTAYQSGLRVAQGRGYTNAGCYAQVFAKHAVVVEKADGRRNWYAASTPAYNAEQRQRCGIDRLADISARRQARQTAGYSATRAAAQTYAVGLKVAGERGHSGAKAACFARTYATFASSRPSANGRAAYAISGQHETIYAAELFSQCGISR
;
A
#
# COMPACT_ATOMS: atom_id res chain seq x y z
N MET A 1 -30.12 -12.00 -70.44
CA MET A 1 -28.80 -11.40 -70.72
C MET A 1 -28.13 -11.06 -69.40
N SER A 2 -26.91 -11.55 -69.18
CA SER A 2 -25.84 -11.14 -68.22
C SER A 2 -26.23 -10.91 -66.75
N VAL A 3 -25.90 -11.75 -65.75
CA VAL A 3 -24.60 -12.18 -65.16
C VAL A 3 -23.63 -11.03 -64.81
N LEU A 4 -23.39 -10.78 -63.51
CA LEU A 4 -22.11 -10.51 -62.81
C LEU A 4 -22.44 -10.01 -61.38
N ARG A 5 -22.23 -10.75 -60.27
CA ARG A 5 -21.00 -11.31 -59.63
C ARG A 5 -20.34 -10.35 -58.61
N HIS A 6 -20.39 -10.76 -57.33
CA HIS A 6 -19.38 -10.68 -56.24
C HIS A 6 -18.92 -9.28 -55.77
N ALA A 7 -19.20 -8.85 -54.54
CA ALA A 7 -18.63 -9.24 -53.23
C ALA A 7 -17.56 -8.22 -52.76
N VAL A 8 -17.64 -7.80 -51.49
CA VAL A 8 -16.56 -7.86 -50.48
C VAL A 8 -16.90 -6.92 -49.33
N ALA A 9 -16.78 -7.49 -48.13
CA ALA A 9 -17.01 -6.90 -46.82
C ALA A 9 -16.16 -5.65 -46.58
N ALA A 10 -16.81 -4.53 -46.26
CA ALA A 10 -16.18 -3.43 -45.55
C ALA A 10 -16.17 -3.80 -44.06
N MET A 11 -15.02 -4.27 -43.59
CA MET A 11 -14.74 -4.52 -42.18
C MET A 11 -15.09 -3.28 -41.34
N LEU A 12 -15.97 -3.51 -40.37
CA LEU A 12 -16.17 -2.66 -39.20
C LEU A 12 -14.83 -2.53 -38.46
N LEU A 13 -14.07 -1.47 -38.74
CA LEU A 13 -12.98 -1.00 -37.87
C LEU A 13 -13.56 -0.27 -36.65
N LEU A 14 -14.35 -1.00 -35.85
CA LEU A 14 -14.65 -0.67 -34.46
C LEU A 14 -13.72 -1.55 -33.60
N GLY A 15 -12.46 -1.13 -33.52
CA GLY A 15 -11.39 -1.91 -32.90
C GLY A 15 -10.44 -1.04 -32.09
N SER A 16 -10.92 -0.55 -30.95
CA SER A 16 -10.15 -0.51 -29.72
C SER A 16 -8.87 0.35 -29.69
N ASN A 17 -9.01 1.67 -29.77
CA ASN A 17 -8.02 2.60 -29.18
C ASN A 17 -8.12 2.66 -27.64
N ALA A 18 -8.32 1.53 -26.97
CA ALA A 18 -8.19 1.38 -25.52
C ALA A 18 -6.80 0.80 -25.17
N ALA A 19 -5.76 1.24 -25.87
CA ALA A 19 -4.36 1.01 -25.50
C ALA A 19 -3.82 2.10 -24.55
N LEU A 20 -4.69 2.81 -23.84
CA LEU A 20 -4.32 3.75 -22.79
C LEU A 20 -4.73 3.18 -21.43
N ALA A 21 -3.74 3.09 -20.53
CA ALA A 21 -3.82 2.83 -19.09
C ALA A 21 -3.31 1.46 -18.60
N GLN A 22 -2.04 1.17 -18.83
CA GLN A 22 -1.18 0.59 -17.78
C GLN A 22 0.15 1.36 -17.77
N THR A 23 0.15 2.58 -17.22
CA THR A 23 1.38 3.38 -17.09
C THR A 23 2.37 2.80 -16.08
N LEU A 24 1.96 1.81 -15.29
CA LEU A 24 2.79 1.22 -14.24
C LEU A 24 2.90 -0.30 -14.40
N THR A 25 4.13 -0.79 -14.32
CA THR A 25 4.42 -2.23 -14.34
C THR A 25 3.97 -2.92 -13.05
N ALA A 26 3.87 -4.25 -13.09
CA ALA A 26 3.59 -5.04 -11.89
C ALA A 26 4.61 -4.76 -10.78
N TYR A 27 5.89 -4.66 -11.14
CA TYR A 27 6.96 -4.28 -10.22
C TYR A 27 6.73 -2.89 -9.61
N GLN A 28 6.46 -1.86 -10.41
CA GLN A 28 6.23 -0.49 -9.91
C GLN A 28 5.00 -0.42 -9.01
N SER A 29 3.96 -1.18 -9.34
CA SER A 29 2.77 -1.31 -8.50
C SER A 29 3.09 -1.98 -7.17
N GLY A 30 3.87 -3.06 -7.19
CA GLY A 30 4.39 -3.73 -6.01
C GLY A 30 5.25 -2.82 -5.14
N LEU A 31 6.14 -2.04 -5.76
CA LEU A 31 7.04 -1.11 -5.07
C LEU A 31 6.24 -0.02 -4.34
N ARG A 32 5.24 0.58 -5.01
CA ARG A 32 4.34 1.56 -4.38
C ARG A 32 3.59 0.96 -3.20
N VAL A 33 3.11 -0.28 -3.32
CA VAL A 33 2.45 -0.98 -2.23
C VAL A 33 3.41 -1.20 -1.06
N ALA A 34 4.62 -1.69 -1.32
CA ALA A 34 5.61 -1.93 -0.27
C ALA A 34 6.01 -0.65 0.48
N GLN A 35 6.25 0.43 -0.26
CA GLN A 35 6.57 1.75 0.29
C GLN A 35 5.41 2.30 1.12
N GLY A 36 4.18 2.23 0.61
CA GLY A 36 2.99 2.63 1.36
C GLY A 36 2.72 1.77 2.61
N ARG A 37 3.31 0.58 2.68
CA ARG A 37 3.26 -0.30 3.86
C ARG A 37 4.44 -0.15 4.80
N GLY A 38 5.47 0.62 4.44
CA GLY A 38 6.67 0.80 5.25
C GLY A 38 7.57 -0.44 5.30
N TYR A 39 7.55 -1.28 4.26
CA TYR A 39 8.44 -2.46 4.22
C TYR A 39 9.88 -2.04 3.95
N THR A 40 10.80 -2.43 4.85
CA THR A 40 12.24 -2.16 4.74
C THR A 40 12.83 -2.70 3.43
N ASN A 41 12.38 -3.87 2.97
CA ASN A 41 12.83 -4.48 1.73
C ASN A 41 11.81 -4.32 0.58
N ALA A 42 11.48 -3.06 0.27
CA ALA A 42 10.45 -2.73 -0.72
C ALA A 42 10.77 -3.23 -2.14
N GLY A 43 12.06 -3.24 -2.51
CA GLY A 43 12.52 -3.79 -3.80
C GLY A 43 12.30 -5.29 -3.91
N CYS A 44 12.70 -6.07 -2.90
CA CYS A 44 12.45 -7.52 -2.87
C CYS A 44 10.95 -7.82 -2.91
N TYR A 45 10.14 -7.09 -2.13
CA TYR A 45 8.69 -7.24 -2.18
C TYR A 45 8.14 -7.06 -3.59
N ALA A 46 8.61 -6.01 -4.29
CA ALA A 46 8.15 -5.66 -5.62
C ALA A 46 8.51 -6.72 -6.67
N GLN A 47 9.67 -7.36 -6.56
CA GLN A 47 10.07 -8.48 -7.42
C GLN A 47 9.17 -9.70 -7.21
N VAL A 48 8.98 -10.12 -5.96
CA VAL A 48 8.08 -11.25 -5.64
C VAL A 48 6.63 -10.89 -5.98
N PHE A 49 6.20 -9.65 -5.78
CA PHE A 49 4.89 -9.19 -6.22
C PHE A 49 4.72 -9.31 -7.74
N ALA A 50 5.68 -8.84 -8.53
CA ALA A 50 5.61 -8.90 -9.99
C ALA A 50 5.50 -10.34 -10.51
N LYS A 51 6.17 -11.31 -9.86
CA LYS A 51 6.10 -12.73 -10.20
C LYS A 51 4.71 -13.34 -9.99
N HIS A 52 3.98 -12.88 -8.97
CA HIS A 52 2.67 -13.43 -8.58
C HIS A 52 1.48 -12.54 -8.97
N ALA A 53 1.75 -11.39 -9.58
CA ALA A 53 0.72 -10.41 -9.90
C ALA A 53 -0.02 -10.79 -11.19
N VAL A 54 -1.34 -10.68 -11.13
CA VAL A 54 -2.24 -10.77 -12.27
C VAL A 54 -2.89 -9.40 -12.48
N VAL A 55 -3.28 -9.13 -13.73
CA VAL A 55 -4.09 -7.96 -14.04
C VAL A 55 -5.53 -8.27 -13.66
N VAL A 56 -6.14 -7.41 -12.85
CA VAL A 56 -7.56 -7.51 -12.48
C VAL A 56 -8.28 -6.25 -12.96
N GLU A 57 -9.41 -6.46 -13.62
CA GLU A 57 -10.32 -5.40 -14.01
C GLU A 57 -11.28 -5.07 -12.86
N LYS A 58 -11.43 -3.78 -12.57
CA LYS A 58 -12.37 -3.27 -11.58
C LYS A 58 -13.71 -2.97 -12.23
N ALA A 59 -14.76 -2.85 -11.42
CA ALA A 59 -16.11 -2.50 -11.87
C ALA A 59 -16.19 -1.15 -12.62
N ASP A 60 -15.23 -0.24 -12.43
CA ASP A 60 -15.11 1.03 -13.16
C ASP A 60 -14.34 0.91 -14.48
N GLY A 61 -14.10 -0.32 -14.97
CA GLY A 61 -13.32 -0.62 -16.18
C GLY A 61 -11.81 -0.44 -16.02
N ARG A 62 -11.32 -0.04 -14.84
CA ARG A 62 -9.88 0.18 -14.63
C ARG A 62 -9.16 -1.13 -14.35
N ARG A 63 -8.07 -1.37 -15.07
CA ARG A 63 -7.16 -2.50 -14.84
C ARG A 63 -6.08 -2.15 -13.83
N ASN A 64 -5.81 -3.04 -12.88
CA ASN A 64 -4.73 -2.87 -11.90
C ASN A 64 -3.99 -4.19 -11.65
N TRP A 65 -2.75 -4.10 -11.22
CA TRP A 65 -1.98 -5.26 -10.77
C TRP A 65 -2.41 -5.70 -9.38
N TYR A 66 -2.64 -7.00 -9.23
CA TYR A 66 -3.08 -7.61 -7.98
C TYR A 66 -2.37 -8.94 -7.75
N ALA A 67 -1.87 -9.15 -6.54
CA ALA A 67 -1.35 -10.44 -6.09
C ALA A 67 -2.22 -10.96 -4.94
N ALA A 68 -2.93 -12.06 -5.19
CA ALA A 68 -3.74 -12.75 -4.19
C ALA A 68 -2.84 -13.23 -3.03
N SER A 69 -3.37 -13.28 -1.80
CA SER A 69 -2.66 -13.82 -0.63
C SER A 69 -2.61 -15.35 -0.66
N THR A 70 -2.04 -15.94 -1.71
CA THR A 70 -1.86 -17.39 -1.82
C THR A 70 -0.76 -17.88 -0.86
N PRO A 71 -0.80 -19.15 -0.40
CA PRO A 71 0.27 -19.71 0.43
C PRO A 71 1.66 -19.57 -0.22
N ALA A 72 1.77 -19.84 -1.52
CA ALA A 72 3.02 -19.73 -2.26
C ALA A 72 3.57 -18.29 -2.27
N TYR A 73 2.73 -17.30 -2.57
CA TYR A 73 3.15 -15.90 -2.56
C TYR A 73 3.58 -15.43 -1.16
N ASN A 74 2.82 -15.79 -0.13
CA ASN A 74 3.14 -15.39 1.24
C ASN A 74 4.42 -16.06 1.75
N ALA A 75 4.61 -17.35 1.45
CA ALA A 75 5.83 -18.07 1.80
C ALA A 75 7.05 -17.46 1.10
N GLU A 76 6.95 -17.13 -0.19
CA GLU A 76 8.06 -16.53 -0.93
C GLU A 76 8.40 -15.12 -0.40
N GLN A 77 7.40 -14.31 -0.06
CA GLN A 77 7.63 -13.00 0.59
C GLN A 77 8.34 -13.14 1.95
N ARG A 78 7.94 -14.13 2.77
CA ARG A 78 8.56 -14.38 4.07
C ARG A 78 10.00 -14.88 3.90
N GLN A 79 10.21 -15.89 3.05
CA GLN A 79 11.51 -16.54 2.88
C GLN A 79 12.54 -15.63 2.19
N ARG A 80 12.14 -14.91 1.13
CA ARG A 80 13.08 -14.09 0.36
C ARG A 80 13.25 -12.68 0.91
N CYS A 81 12.17 -12.09 1.42
CA CYS A 81 12.15 -10.68 1.78
C CYS A 81 12.01 -10.42 3.28
N GLY A 82 11.83 -11.46 4.10
CA GLY A 82 11.57 -11.32 5.53
C GLY A 82 10.22 -10.66 5.85
N ILE A 83 9.30 -10.62 4.88
CA ILE A 83 8.02 -9.91 5.01
C ILE A 83 6.91 -10.89 5.37
N ASP A 84 6.37 -10.78 6.59
CA ASP A 84 5.17 -11.51 6.97
C ASP A 84 3.91 -10.72 6.58
N ARG A 85 3.41 -11.00 5.36
CA ARG A 85 2.20 -10.36 4.83
C ARG A 85 0.94 -10.75 5.61
N LEU A 86 0.86 -11.96 6.16
CA LEU A 86 -0.32 -12.39 6.91
C LEU A 86 -0.42 -11.63 8.24
N ALA A 87 0.71 -11.44 8.92
CA ALA A 87 0.80 -10.59 10.10
C ALA A 87 0.50 -9.11 9.80
N ASP A 88 0.98 -8.58 8.65
CA ASP A 88 0.63 -7.20 8.23
C ASP A 88 -0.88 -7.05 7.97
N ILE A 89 -1.48 -8.01 7.26
CA ILE A 89 -2.92 -7.98 6.96
C ILE A 89 -3.75 -8.08 8.25
N SER A 90 -3.39 -8.96 9.19
CA SER A 90 -4.12 -9.10 10.46
C SER A 90 -3.97 -7.84 11.32
N ALA A 91 -2.77 -7.28 11.44
CA ALA A 91 -2.53 -6.04 12.17
C ALA A 91 -3.33 -4.86 11.59
N ARG A 92 -3.45 -4.77 10.26
CA ARG A 92 -4.28 -3.75 9.60
C ARG A 92 -5.77 -4.00 9.77
N ARG A 93 -6.22 -5.26 9.77
CA ARG A 93 -7.63 -5.59 10.03
C ARG A 93 -7.99 -5.19 11.46
N GLN A 94 -7.15 -5.52 12.43
CA GLN A 94 -7.31 -5.09 13.82
C GLN A 94 -7.31 -3.57 13.94
N ALA A 95 -6.37 -2.87 13.30
CA ALA A 95 -6.33 -1.41 13.31
C ALA A 95 -7.60 -0.77 12.71
N ARG A 96 -8.19 -1.37 11.67
CA ARG A 96 -9.48 -0.91 11.10
C ARG A 96 -10.66 -1.16 12.04
N GLN A 97 -10.63 -2.27 12.78
CA GLN A 97 -11.67 -2.62 13.75
C GLN A 97 -11.60 -1.73 14.99
N THR A 98 -10.40 -1.42 15.49
CA THR A 98 -10.21 -0.49 16.61
C THR A 98 -10.42 0.97 16.23
N ALA A 99 -10.25 1.33 14.95
CA ALA A 99 -10.61 2.65 14.42
C ALA A 99 -12.13 2.85 14.21
N GLY A 100 -12.97 1.90 14.64
CA GLY A 100 -14.43 1.97 14.62
C GLY A 100 -15.06 3.02 15.54
N TYR A 101 -14.25 3.84 16.22
CA TYR A 101 -14.70 4.99 16.99
C TYR A 101 -13.84 6.21 16.57
N SER A 102 -14.39 7.08 15.71
CA SER A 102 -13.90 8.45 15.45
C SER A 102 -12.56 8.69 14.72
N ALA A 103 -12.11 7.82 13.81
CA ALA A 103 -10.94 8.13 12.99
C ALA A 103 -11.34 8.92 11.70
N THR A 104 -11.35 10.26 11.80
CA THR A 104 -11.45 11.17 10.65
C THR A 104 -10.34 10.89 9.61
N ARG A 105 -10.52 11.31 8.35
CA ARG A 105 -9.54 11.13 7.24
C ARG A 105 -8.10 11.53 7.61
N ALA A 106 -7.93 12.43 8.57
CA ALA A 106 -6.65 12.83 9.16
C ALA A 106 -5.95 11.70 9.93
N ALA A 107 -6.68 10.90 10.72
CA ALA A 107 -6.15 9.76 11.47
C ALA A 107 -5.63 8.63 10.54
N ALA A 108 -6.31 8.42 9.40
CA ALA A 108 -5.83 7.50 8.37
C ALA A 108 -4.54 8.00 7.71
N GLN A 109 -4.39 9.31 7.53
CA GLN A 109 -3.17 9.92 6.98
C GLN A 109 -2.01 9.86 7.98
N THR A 110 -2.23 10.19 9.26
CA THR A 110 -1.19 10.11 10.29
C THR A 110 -0.72 8.68 10.52
N TYR A 111 -1.61 7.70 10.44
CA TYR A 111 -1.24 6.28 10.50
C TYR A 111 -0.31 5.88 9.33
N ALA A 112 -0.62 6.33 8.10
CA ALA A 112 0.23 6.06 6.95
C ALA A 112 1.61 6.74 7.08
N VAL A 113 1.67 7.96 7.59
CA VAL A 113 2.93 8.66 7.92
C VAL A 113 3.69 7.89 9.00
N GLY A 114 3.02 7.44 10.06
CA GLY A 114 3.61 6.64 11.13
C GLY A 114 4.22 5.33 10.63
N LEU A 115 3.56 4.63 9.69
CA LEU A 115 4.11 3.43 9.06
C LEU A 115 5.39 3.73 8.26
N LYS A 116 5.42 4.85 7.55
CA LYS A 116 6.61 5.28 6.81
C LYS A 116 7.77 5.55 7.77
N VAL A 117 7.54 6.33 8.82
CA VAL A 117 8.56 6.65 9.84
C VAL A 117 9.03 5.38 10.56
N ALA A 118 8.12 4.45 10.87
CA ALA A 118 8.50 3.16 11.45
C ALA A 118 9.44 2.37 10.53
N GLY A 119 9.14 2.33 9.23
CA GLY A 119 9.99 1.69 8.22
C GLY A 119 11.36 2.35 8.07
N GLU A 120 11.42 3.69 8.10
CA GLU A 120 12.68 4.47 8.11
C GLU A 120 13.53 4.17 9.35
N ARG A 121 12.89 3.80 10.46
CA ARG A 121 13.54 3.36 11.71
C ARG A 121 13.82 1.85 11.76
N GLY A 122 13.64 1.14 10.65
CA GLY A 122 13.92 -0.30 10.55
C GLY A 122 12.87 -1.21 11.18
N HIS A 123 11.69 -0.69 11.54
CA HIS A 123 10.59 -1.51 12.05
C HIS A 123 9.69 -1.99 10.91
N SER A 124 9.18 -3.21 11.04
CA SER A 124 8.23 -3.81 10.09
C SER A 124 7.16 -4.62 10.83
N GLY A 125 6.15 -5.10 10.10
CA GLY A 125 5.10 -5.98 10.62
C GLY A 125 4.36 -5.40 11.83
N ALA A 126 4.21 -6.21 12.88
CA ALA A 126 3.47 -5.83 14.09
C ALA A 126 4.08 -4.63 14.82
N LYS A 127 5.42 -4.51 14.86
CA LYS A 127 6.12 -3.37 15.47
C LYS A 127 5.84 -2.07 14.71
N ALA A 128 5.90 -2.10 13.37
CA ALA A 128 5.56 -0.93 12.56
C ALA A 128 4.09 -0.52 12.69
N ALA A 129 3.17 -1.48 12.74
CA ALA A 129 1.76 -1.21 12.95
C ALA A 129 1.49 -0.62 14.35
N CYS A 130 2.15 -1.13 15.39
CA CYS A 130 2.07 -0.57 16.74
C CYS A 130 2.61 0.87 16.77
N PHE A 131 3.82 1.09 16.25
CA PHE A 131 4.40 2.42 16.11
C PHE A 131 3.45 3.39 15.40
N ALA A 132 2.86 2.98 14.28
CA ALA A 132 1.97 3.83 13.50
C ALA A 132 0.68 4.20 14.24
N ARG A 133 0.14 3.31 15.08
CA ARG A 133 -1.01 3.62 15.96
C ARG A 133 -0.61 4.66 17.01
N THR A 134 0.47 4.40 17.73
CA THR A 134 0.99 5.34 18.74
C THR A 134 1.29 6.69 18.10
N TYR A 135 1.94 6.71 16.93
CA TYR A 135 2.21 7.93 16.17
C TYR A 135 0.92 8.66 15.81
N ALA A 136 -0.11 7.96 15.30
CA ALA A 136 -1.38 8.58 14.94
C ALA A 136 -2.12 9.20 16.14
N THR A 137 -1.91 8.67 17.35
CA THR A 137 -2.48 9.22 18.60
C THR A 137 -1.81 10.53 19.02
N PHE A 138 -0.48 10.63 18.89
CA PHE A 138 0.29 11.77 19.42
C PHE A 138 0.69 12.79 18.36
N ALA A 139 0.59 12.45 17.07
CA ALA A 139 0.95 13.36 15.99
C ALA A 139 -0.11 14.44 15.79
N SER A 140 0.35 15.69 15.74
CA SER A 140 -0.47 16.84 15.37
C SER A 140 -0.03 17.42 14.03
N SER A 141 -0.96 18.07 13.34
CA SER A 141 -0.66 18.76 12.10
C SER A 141 0.22 19.98 12.37
N ARG A 142 1.31 20.11 11.61
CA ARG A 142 2.17 21.29 11.58
C ARG A 142 2.07 21.98 10.22
N PRO A 143 2.14 23.33 10.21
CA PRO A 143 2.34 24.07 8.97
C PRO A 143 3.61 23.57 8.28
N SER A 144 3.50 23.23 7.00
CA SER A 144 4.67 22.94 6.15
C SER A 144 4.88 24.10 5.19
N ALA A 145 6.14 24.44 4.93
CA ALA A 145 6.54 25.45 3.95
C ALA A 145 5.96 25.19 2.54
N ASN A 146 5.53 23.96 2.26
CA ASN A 146 5.10 23.52 0.94
C ASN A 146 3.56 23.46 0.81
N GLY A 147 2.82 23.99 1.79
CA GLY A 147 1.34 23.98 1.81
C GLY A 147 0.70 22.61 2.04
N ARG A 148 1.47 21.54 2.28
CA ARG A 148 0.98 20.21 2.66
C ARG A 148 0.93 20.07 4.18
N ALA A 149 -0.09 19.43 4.74
CA ALA A 149 -0.09 19.12 6.18
C ALA A 149 1.08 18.18 6.50
N ALA A 150 2.05 18.66 7.27
CA ALA A 150 3.08 17.82 7.89
C ALA A 150 2.53 17.32 9.22
N TYR A 151 2.90 16.11 9.64
CA TYR A 151 2.52 15.59 10.94
C TYR A 151 3.79 15.33 11.74
N ALA A 152 3.77 15.70 13.01
CA ALA A 152 4.89 15.48 13.92
C ALA A 152 4.38 15.31 15.34
N ILE A 153 5.18 14.64 16.17
CA ILE A 153 4.98 14.64 17.61
C ILE A 153 5.44 15.99 18.14
N SER A 154 4.60 16.67 18.93
CA SER A 154 5.02 17.92 19.58
C SER A 154 6.04 17.60 20.69
N GLY A 155 6.95 18.53 20.99
CA GLY A 155 7.94 18.33 22.06
C GLY A 155 7.31 18.05 23.42
N GLN A 156 6.11 18.57 23.67
CA GLN A 156 5.34 18.31 24.91
C GLN A 156 4.84 16.86 25.02
N HIS A 157 4.68 16.16 23.90
CA HIS A 157 4.23 14.76 23.88
C HIS A 157 5.37 13.77 23.63
N GLU A 158 6.62 14.21 23.39
CA GLU A 158 7.72 13.30 23.05
C GLU A 158 8.00 12.27 24.14
N THR A 159 7.96 12.67 25.42
CA THR A 159 8.26 11.79 26.55
C THR A 159 7.18 10.73 26.72
N ILE A 160 5.91 11.13 26.64
CA ILE A 160 4.75 10.24 26.75
C ILE A 160 4.71 9.30 25.54
N TYR A 161 4.94 9.83 24.34
CA TYR A 161 5.03 9.06 23.11
C TYR A 161 6.14 7.99 23.18
N ALA A 162 7.33 8.35 23.68
CA ALA A 162 8.43 7.40 23.82
C ALA A 162 8.13 6.33 24.88
N ALA A 163 7.52 6.71 26.01
CA ALA A 163 7.08 5.76 27.03
C ALA A 163 6.04 4.77 26.48
N GLU A 164 5.11 5.25 25.66
CA GLU A 164 4.07 4.43 25.05
C GLU A 164 4.61 3.49 23.97
N LEU A 165 5.56 3.96 23.17
CA LEU A 165 6.28 3.10 22.21
C LEU A 165 7.04 1.98 22.93
N PHE A 166 7.66 2.29 24.06
CA PHE A 166 8.38 1.29 24.83
C PHE A 166 7.42 0.29 25.47
N SER A 167 6.39 0.77 26.18
CA SER A 167 5.45 -0.05 26.93
C SER A 167 4.56 -0.93 26.04
N GLN A 168 4.05 -0.39 24.94
CA GLN A 168 3.08 -1.09 24.08
C GLN A 168 3.73 -1.77 22.88
N CYS A 169 4.80 -1.19 22.34
CA CYS A 169 5.40 -1.68 21.11
C CYS A 169 6.76 -2.36 21.32
N GLY A 170 7.36 -2.28 22.51
CA GLY A 170 8.72 -2.75 22.76
C GLY A 170 9.75 -2.05 21.88
N ILE A 171 9.51 -0.77 21.57
CA ILE A 171 10.37 0.07 20.73
C ILE A 171 11.01 1.12 21.64
N SER A 172 12.30 0.98 21.91
CA SER A 172 13.13 2.06 22.45
C SER A 172 13.61 2.96 21.32
N ARG A 173 13.92 4.22 21.64
CA ARG A 173 14.50 5.20 20.68
C ARG A 173 15.73 4.65 19.97
#